data_AF-A0A1J8QHS4-F1
#
_entry.id   AF-A0A1J8QHS4-F1
#
_cell.length_a   1.000
_cell.length_b   1.000
_cell.length_c   1.000
_cell.angle_alpha   90.00
_cell.angle_beta   90.00
_cell.angle_gamma   90.00
#
_symmetry.space_group_name_H-M   'P 1'
#
loop_
_entity.id
_entity.type
_entity.pdbx_description
1 polymer ?
#
loop_
_entity_poly.entity_id
_entity_poly.type
_entity_poly.pdbx_seq_one_letter_code
_entity_poly.pdbx_strand_id
1 'polypeptide(L)'
;MVLSSLKTPPNSSRPDIEEANKQAPAFSRIFKEMILVTRAEKPLLRTGKGSIMKKATIKLYEEEINAIYETAEGSAKAGIDVPLPRSWTAEDVESWLLIHAAAANAGKAVDCHTDLFAQGFDSLSATFLKNRIIGSLSSSSDRNVQASSSRIDQNIIFSSPSISRLARSVIDAVLQRNGQGAVDVKTDIENMIEKHSVGLGHSTVDASSTTFNGRSRGGHVVVLTGSTGGLGSYILASLLQREDISVIYAFNRPSNGSIQRRQISRFEDRGLDITLLQSKKLVYVETDTSHDRLGLDNELYQKVCFTPSLTEYGTKHDIDMHICHRHHSQCMAT
;
A
#
# COMPACT_ATOMS: atom_id res chain seq x y z
N MET A 1 -7.61 -6.44 11.61
CA MET A 1 -7.64 -6.45 13.09
C MET A 1 -6.35 -7.06 13.61
N VAL A 2 -5.60 -6.31 14.42
CA VAL A 2 -4.35 -6.80 15.05
C VAL A 2 -4.60 -6.93 16.55
N LEU A 3 -4.55 -8.16 17.05
CA LEU A 3 -4.62 -8.46 18.48
C LEU A 3 -3.20 -8.37 19.06
N SER A 4 -2.93 -7.35 19.87
CA SER A 4 -1.62 -7.14 20.49
C SER A 4 -1.72 -7.27 22.01
N SER A 5 -0.87 -8.11 22.59
CA SER A 5 -0.71 -8.24 24.03
C SER A 5 0.43 -7.31 24.46
N LEU A 6 0.07 -6.10 24.88
CA LEU A 6 1.03 -5.12 25.37
C LEU A 6 1.00 -5.12 26.88
N LYS A 7 2.18 -5.19 27.49
CA LYS A 7 2.39 -5.13 28.95
C LYS A 7 2.37 -3.69 29.48
N THR A 8 2.03 -2.71 28.64
CA THR A 8 2.15 -1.28 28.88
C THR A 8 0.84 -0.54 28.58
N PRO A 9 0.57 0.60 29.25
CA PRO A 9 -0.69 1.32 29.18
C PRO A 9 -1.07 1.73 27.75
N PRO A 10 -2.38 1.96 27.46
CA PRO A 10 -2.93 2.10 26.09
C PRO A 10 -2.32 3.22 25.23
N ASN A 11 -1.58 4.16 25.82
CA ASN A 11 -0.90 5.22 25.09
C ASN A 11 0.55 4.87 24.65
N SER A 12 1.08 3.72 25.07
CA SER A 12 2.50 3.37 24.88
C SER A 12 2.83 2.70 23.53
N SER A 13 1.89 2.01 22.88
CA SER A 13 2.12 1.35 21.58
C SER A 13 1.79 2.23 20.38
N ARG A 14 1.24 3.41 20.66
CA ARG A 14 0.87 4.43 19.69
C ARG A 14 2.04 4.83 18.77
N PRO A 15 3.27 5.03 19.28
CA PRO A 15 4.42 5.33 18.44
C PRO A 15 4.80 4.16 17.52
N ASP A 16 4.70 2.92 18.01
CA ASP A 16 5.08 1.73 17.24
C ASP A 16 4.13 1.45 16.08
N ILE A 17 2.83 1.68 16.29
CA ILE A 17 1.80 1.53 15.27
C ILE A 17 1.92 2.64 14.22
N GLU A 18 2.14 3.89 14.66
CA GLU A 18 2.35 5.03 13.76
C GLU A 18 3.62 4.85 12.92
N GLU A 19 4.72 4.36 13.51
CA GLU A 19 5.95 4.04 12.81
C GLU A 19 5.78 2.86 11.84
N ALA A 20 5.04 1.80 12.22
CA ALA A 20 4.73 0.70 11.32
C ALA A 20 3.85 1.15 10.14
N ASN A 21 2.86 2.01 10.38
CA ASN A 21 1.98 2.57 9.35
C ASN A 21 2.70 3.52 8.40
N LYS A 22 3.71 4.24 8.88
CA LYS A 22 4.56 5.10 8.06
C LYS A 22 5.30 4.32 6.98
N GLN A 23 5.60 3.05 7.23
CA GLN A 23 6.29 2.15 6.29
C GLN A 23 5.34 1.24 5.51
N ALA A 24 4.04 1.24 5.83
CA ALA A 24 3.02 0.42 5.17
C ALA A 24 2.34 1.19 4.01
N PRO A 25 2.10 0.53 2.86
CA PRO A 25 1.16 1.02 1.84
C PRO A 25 -0.19 1.41 2.44
N ALA A 26 -0.88 2.38 1.85
CA ALA A 26 -2.12 2.93 2.40
C ALA A 26 -3.20 1.86 2.68
N PHE A 27 -3.23 0.78 1.90
CA PHE A 27 -4.17 -0.33 2.04
C PHE A 27 -3.82 -1.34 3.16
N SER A 28 -2.61 -1.28 3.74
CA SER A 28 -2.14 -2.22 4.77
C SER A 28 -1.83 -1.57 6.11
N ARG A 29 -2.19 -0.29 6.27
CA ARG A 29 -2.08 0.44 7.54
C ARG A 29 -3.05 -0.14 8.58
N ILE A 30 -2.59 -0.18 9.82
CA ILE A 30 -3.32 -0.64 10.99
C ILE A 30 -3.98 0.58 11.64
N PHE A 31 -5.30 0.70 11.49
CA PHE A 31 -6.07 1.79 12.09
C PHE A 31 -6.25 1.55 13.58
N LYS A 32 -6.03 2.59 14.39
CA LYS A 32 -6.02 2.53 15.86
C LYS A 32 -7.35 2.02 16.42
N GLU A 33 -8.42 2.36 15.74
CA GLU A 33 -9.81 2.06 16.06
C GLU A 33 -10.14 0.59 15.77
N MET A 34 -9.29 -0.10 14.99
CA MET A 34 -9.36 -1.53 14.69
C MET A 34 -8.36 -2.36 15.53
N ILE A 35 -7.80 -1.75 16.58
CA ILE A 35 -6.86 -2.39 17.51
C ILE A 35 -7.57 -2.60 18.84
N LEU A 36 -7.73 -3.87 19.19
CA LEU A 36 -8.16 -4.27 20.51
C LEU A 36 -6.94 -4.54 21.39
N VAL A 37 -6.75 -3.72 22.42
CA VAL A 37 -5.70 -3.92 23.42
C VAL A 37 -6.20 -4.85 24.51
N THR A 38 -5.52 -5.98 24.70
CA THR A 38 -5.89 -6.96 25.73
C THR A 38 -5.58 -6.45 27.12
N ARG A 39 -6.44 -6.76 28.09
CA ARG A 39 -6.17 -6.46 29.51
C ARG A 39 -5.36 -7.58 30.16
N ALA A 40 -4.64 -7.26 31.24
CA ALA A 40 -3.82 -8.25 31.96
C ALA A 40 -4.66 -9.40 32.54
N GLU A 41 -5.91 -9.10 32.87
CA GLU A 41 -6.90 -10.04 33.43
C GLU A 41 -7.49 -10.97 32.35
N LYS A 42 -7.33 -10.63 31.06
CA LYS A 42 -7.85 -11.39 29.91
C LYS A 42 -6.75 -11.56 28.86
N PRO A 43 -5.65 -12.28 29.10
CA PRO A 43 -4.57 -12.36 28.11
C PRO A 43 -4.98 -13.14 26.84
N LEU A 44 -4.23 -12.94 25.74
CA LEU A 44 -4.38 -13.79 24.54
C LEU A 44 -4.05 -15.24 24.92
N LEU A 45 -4.88 -16.19 24.49
CA LEU A 45 -4.68 -17.60 24.80
C LEU A 45 -3.44 -18.13 24.07
N ARG A 46 -2.58 -18.85 24.78
CA ARG A 46 -1.33 -19.41 24.25
C ARG A 46 -1.27 -20.92 24.43
N THR A 47 -0.65 -21.59 23.48
CA THR A 47 -0.32 -23.02 23.57
C THR A 47 0.84 -23.24 24.56
N GLY A 48 1.09 -24.49 24.95
CA GLY A 48 2.26 -24.84 25.77
C GLY A 48 3.63 -24.48 25.16
N LYS A 49 3.67 -24.15 23.86
CA LYS A 49 4.86 -23.64 23.14
C LYS A 49 4.88 -22.10 23.01
N GLY A 50 3.98 -21.40 23.70
CA GLY A 50 3.92 -19.93 23.72
C GLY A 50 3.28 -19.27 22.50
N SER A 51 2.81 -20.04 21.50
CA SER A 51 2.12 -19.49 20.31
C SER A 51 0.67 -19.13 20.61
N ILE A 52 0.13 -18.08 19.96
CA ILE A 52 -1.26 -17.64 20.18
C ILE A 52 -2.25 -18.64 19.55
N MET A 53 -3.22 -19.10 20.34
CA MET A 53 -4.34 -19.92 19.91
C MET A 53 -5.40 -19.05 19.24
N LYS A 54 -5.18 -18.67 17.98
CA LYS A 54 -6.00 -17.68 17.25
C LYS A 54 -7.52 -17.92 17.36
N LYS A 55 -8.00 -19.12 17.03
CA LYS A 55 -9.45 -19.44 17.05
C LYS A 55 -10.08 -19.29 18.43
N ALA A 56 -9.41 -19.80 19.46
CA ALA A 56 -9.89 -19.70 20.83
C ALA A 56 -9.82 -18.26 21.36
N THR A 57 -8.79 -17.51 20.95
CA THR A 57 -8.61 -16.11 21.34
C THR A 57 -9.64 -15.20 20.67
N ILE A 58 -9.96 -15.43 19.39
CA ILE A 58 -11.04 -14.70 18.70
C ILE A 58 -12.38 -14.95 19.41
N LYS A 59 -12.68 -16.21 19.76
CA LYS A 59 -13.88 -16.54 20.52
C LYS A 59 -13.92 -15.89 21.92
N LEU A 60 -12.77 -15.84 22.61
CA LEU A 60 -12.65 -15.18 23.90
C LEU A 60 -12.96 -13.67 23.82
N TYR A 61 -12.65 -13.05 22.69
CA TYR A 61 -12.77 -11.61 22.44
C TYR A 61 -13.94 -11.23 21.53
N GLU A 62 -14.85 -12.15 21.28
CA GLU A 62 -15.91 -12.01 20.29
C GLU A 62 -16.76 -10.75 20.55
N GLU A 63 -17.14 -10.50 21.80
CA GLU A 63 -17.93 -9.33 22.19
C GLU A 63 -17.20 -8.01 21.92
N GLU A 64 -15.93 -7.88 22.32
CA GLU A 64 -15.17 -6.65 22.11
C GLU A 64 -14.83 -6.42 20.63
N ILE A 65 -14.62 -7.50 19.89
CA ILE A 65 -14.45 -7.46 18.44
C ILE A 65 -15.74 -6.94 17.78
N ASN A 66 -16.89 -7.49 18.17
CA ASN A 66 -18.18 -7.07 17.65
C ASN A 66 -18.47 -5.61 17.99
N ALA A 67 -18.16 -5.14 19.20
CA ALA A 67 -18.34 -3.74 19.59
C ALA A 67 -17.52 -2.75 18.73
N ILE A 68 -16.32 -3.14 18.30
CA ILE A 68 -15.51 -2.34 17.36
C ILE A 68 -16.19 -2.27 15.99
N TYR A 69 -16.75 -3.39 15.50
CA TYR A 69 -17.52 -3.39 14.25
C TYR A 69 -18.85 -2.62 14.38
N GLU A 70 -19.53 -2.70 15.52
CA GLU A 70 -20.74 -1.94 15.82
C GLU A 70 -20.48 -0.43 15.83
N THR A 71 -19.29 0.01 16.23
CA THR A 71 -18.89 1.42 16.14
C THR A 71 -18.78 1.86 14.66
N ALA A 72 -18.28 0.99 13.80
CA ALA A 72 -18.24 1.24 12.35
C ALA A 72 -19.65 1.21 11.73
N GLU A 73 -20.57 0.36 12.21
CA GLU A 73 -22.00 0.40 11.83
C GLU A 73 -22.73 1.64 12.37
N GLY A 74 -22.33 2.13 13.56
CA GLY A 74 -22.83 3.38 14.14
C GLY A 74 -22.58 4.58 13.24
N SER A 75 -21.49 4.57 12.46
CA SER A 75 -21.24 5.60 11.44
C SER A 75 -22.29 5.61 10.33
N ALA A 76 -22.80 4.44 9.90
CA ALA A 76 -23.87 4.33 8.91
C ALA A 76 -25.19 4.85 9.47
N LYS A 77 -25.52 4.52 10.74
CA LYS A 77 -26.70 5.04 11.45
C LYS A 77 -26.66 6.56 11.57
N ALA A 78 -25.52 7.13 11.94
CA ALA A 78 -25.34 8.59 12.03
C ALA A 78 -25.39 9.29 10.65
N GLY A 79 -25.31 8.55 9.54
CA GLY A 79 -25.58 9.07 8.20
C GLY A 79 -27.08 9.22 7.93
N ILE A 80 -27.91 8.34 8.48
CA ILE A 80 -29.38 8.35 8.33
C ILE A 80 -29.99 9.65 8.87
N ASP A 81 -29.40 10.22 9.93
CA ASP A 81 -29.86 11.47 10.55
C ASP A 81 -29.63 12.71 9.66
N VAL A 82 -28.85 12.59 8.57
CA VAL A 82 -28.65 13.67 7.60
C VAL A 82 -29.71 13.52 6.50
N PRO A 83 -30.60 14.53 6.30
CA PRO A 83 -31.58 14.50 5.23
C PRO A 83 -30.91 14.35 3.86
N LEU A 84 -31.54 13.58 2.98
CA LEU A 84 -31.12 13.45 1.58
C LEU A 84 -31.13 14.81 0.87
N PRO A 85 -30.32 14.98 -0.20
CA PRO A 85 -30.30 16.22 -0.96
C PRO A 85 -31.67 16.51 -1.58
N ARG A 86 -32.00 17.81 -1.72
CA ARG A 86 -33.30 18.27 -2.26
C ARG A 86 -33.50 17.87 -3.72
N SER A 87 -32.41 17.87 -4.48
CA SER A 87 -32.35 17.36 -5.84
C SER A 87 -31.04 16.64 -6.09
N TRP A 88 -30.99 15.79 -7.12
CA TRP A 88 -29.77 15.09 -7.55
C TRP A 88 -28.95 15.93 -8.54
N THR A 89 -28.81 17.23 -8.25
CA THR A 89 -27.93 18.15 -9.00
C THR A 89 -26.54 18.19 -8.35
N ALA A 90 -25.53 18.63 -9.09
CA ALA A 90 -24.16 18.67 -8.58
C ALA A 90 -24.05 19.51 -7.29
N GLU A 91 -24.64 20.70 -7.27
CA GLU A 91 -24.58 21.64 -6.13
C GLU A 91 -25.24 21.07 -4.86
N ASP A 92 -26.43 20.49 -4.99
CA ASP A 92 -27.16 19.91 -3.86
C ASP A 92 -26.44 18.67 -3.29
N VAL A 93 -25.89 17.83 -4.17
CA VAL A 93 -25.17 16.61 -3.75
C VAL A 93 -23.80 16.96 -3.17
N GLU A 94 -23.09 17.95 -3.70
CA GLU A 94 -21.84 18.44 -3.11
C GLU A 94 -22.09 18.99 -1.69
N SER A 95 -23.10 19.85 -1.53
CA SER A 95 -23.48 20.40 -0.23
C SER A 95 -23.83 19.32 0.78
N TRP A 96 -24.56 18.29 0.33
CA TRP A 96 -24.91 17.13 1.15
C TRP A 96 -23.67 16.30 1.53
N LEU A 97 -22.77 16.03 0.57
CA LEU A 97 -21.53 15.29 0.82
C LEU A 97 -20.57 16.03 1.76
N LEU A 98 -20.52 17.37 1.71
CA LEU A 98 -19.71 18.17 2.62
C LEU A 98 -20.11 17.96 4.09
N ILE A 99 -21.41 17.80 4.38
CA ILE A 99 -21.90 17.50 5.74
C ILE A 99 -21.37 16.14 6.20
N HIS A 100 -21.45 15.12 5.33
CA HIS A 100 -20.93 13.80 5.64
C HIS A 100 -19.41 13.78 5.78
N ALA A 101 -18.70 14.52 4.93
CA ALA A 101 -17.25 14.62 4.90
C ALA A 101 -16.71 15.31 6.15
N ALA A 102 -17.30 16.45 6.55
CA ALA A 102 -16.97 17.12 7.79
C ALA A 102 -17.21 16.20 9.00
N ALA A 103 -18.36 15.53 9.06
CA ALA A 103 -18.66 14.60 10.15
C ALA A 103 -17.69 13.39 10.20
N ALA A 104 -17.29 12.87 9.05
CA ALA A 104 -16.34 11.76 8.95
C ALA A 104 -14.90 12.17 9.31
N ASN A 105 -14.54 13.45 9.14
CA ASN A 105 -13.22 14.01 9.42
C ASN A 105 -13.21 14.91 10.68
N ALA A 106 -13.86 14.46 11.74
CA ALA A 106 -13.86 15.11 13.06
C ALA A 106 -14.32 16.59 13.07
N GLY A 107 -15.24 16.95 12.17
CA GLY A 107 -15.82 18.29 12.07
C GLY A 107 -14.95 19.32 11.33
N LYS A 108 -13.84 18.90 10.71
CA LYS A 108 -13.00 19.81 9.92
C LYS A 108 -13.73 20.25 8.65
N ALA A 109 -13.54 21.52 8.28
CA ALA A 109 -14.00 22.03 7.00
C ALA A 109 -13.29 21.31 5.85
N VAL A 110 -14.05 20.97 4.81
CA VAL A 110 -13.58 20.27 3.62
C VAL A 110 -13.87 21.15 2.41
N ASP A 111 -12.88 21.35 1.56
CA ASP A 111 -13.00 22.00 0.26
C ASP A 111 -13.46 20.99 -0.80
N CYS A 112 -14.36 21.42 -1.68
CA CYS A 112 -15.04 20.52 -2.60
C CYS A 112 -14.20 20.09 -3.81
N HIS A 113 -13.21 20.91 -4.20
CA HIS A 113 -12.36 20.68 -5.37
C HIS A 113 -11.01 20.07 -5.03
N THR A 114 -10.57 20.23 -3.78
CA THR A 114 -9.31 19.68 -3.28
C THR A 114 -9.43 18.18 -2.97
N ASP A 115 -8.32 17.46 -3.15
CA ASP A 115 -8.22 16.04 -2.80
C ASP A 115 -8.51 15.81 -1.30
N LEU A 116 -9.35 14.84 -0.98
CA LEU A 116 -9.79 14.52 0.38
C LEU A 116 -8.63 14.06 1.25
N PHE A 117 -7.71 13.24 0.71
CA PHE A 117 -6.57 12.71 1.45
C PHE A 117 -5.52 13.80 1.72
N ALA A 118 -5.37 14.76 0.81
CA ALA A 118 -4.58 15.97 1.04
C ALA A 118 -5.16 16.85 2.17
N GLN A 119 -6.47 16.75 2.43
CA GLN A 119 -7.18 17.47 3.49
C GLN A 119 -7.26 16.69 4.82
N GLY A 120 -6.48 15.61 4.94
CA GLY A 120 -6.37 14.82 6.16
C GLY A 120 -7.38 13.68 6.27
N PHE A 121 -8.05 13.30 5.18
CA PHE A 121 -8.71 12.00 5.13
C PHE A 121 -7.68 10.87 5.11
N ASP A 122 -8.04 9.80 5.79
CA ASP A 122 -7.37 8.52 5.82
C ASP A 122 -8.38 7.41 5.47
N SER A 123 -7.95 6.15 5.46
CA SER A 123 -8.86 5.07 5.06
C SER A 123 -10.03 4.88 6.05
N LEU A 124 -9.89 5.32 7.30
CA LEU A 124 -10.97 5.21 8.30
C LEU A 124 -12.04 6.28 8.07
N SER A 125 -11.64 7.54 7.97
CA SER A 125 -12.54 8.65 7.62
C SER A 125 -13.15 8.46 6.23
N ALA A 126 -12.42 7.88 5.28
CA ALA A 126 -12.98 7.44 4.00
C ALA A 126 -14.04 6.33 4.17
N THR A 127 -13.78 5.35 5.04
CA THR A 127 -14.75 4.29 5.36
C THR A 127 -15.99 4.86 6.03
N PHE A 128 -15.84 5.79 6.98
CA PHE A 128 -16.96 6.47 7.64
C PHE A 128 -17.75 7.31 6.66
N LEU A 129 -17.10 8.09 5.80
CA LEU A 129 -17.77 8.86 4.76
C LEU A 129 -18.60 7.96 3.85
N LYS A 130 -18.01 6.86 3.35
CA LYS A 130 -18.71 5.87 2.54
C LYS A 130 -19.92 5.27 3.27
N ASN A 131 -19.73 4.81 4.50
CA ASN A 131 -20.80 4.15 5.28
C ASN A 131 -21.94 5.12 5.57
N ARG A 132 -21.63 6.40 5.84
CA ARG A 132 -22.63 7.46 6.02
C ARG A 132 -23.45 7.66 4.75
N ILE A 133 -22.80 7.76 3.58
CA ILE A 133 -23.47 7.88 2.28
C ILE A 133 -24.40 6.68 2.04
N ILE A 134 -23.89 5.45 2.21
CA ILE A 134 -24.68 4.22 2.02
C ILE A 134 -25.86 4.16 3.01
N GLY A 135 -25.66 4.57 4.27
CA GLY A 135 -26.71 4.62 5.29
C GLY A 135 -27.84 5.59 4.90
N SER A 136 -27.50 6.79 4.46
CA SER A 136 -28.49 7.77 4.00
C SER A 136 -29.25 7.30 2.75
N LEU A 137 -28.56 6.68 1.80
CA LEU A 137 -29.20 6.15 0.58
C LEU A 137 -30.13 4.97 0.89
N SER A 138 -29.67 4.02 1.71
CA SER A 138 -30.41 2.78 2.01
C SER A 138 -31.65 2.99 2.89
N SER A 139 -31.71 4.10 3.64
CA SER A 139 -32.87 4.51 4.44
C SER A 139 -33.91 5.32 3.67
N SER A 140 -33.68 5.62 2.39
CA SER A 140 -34.61 6.37 1.55
C SER A 140 -35.94 5.64 1.35
N SER A 141 -37.05 6.38 1.33
CA SER A 141 -38.37 5.87 0.94
C SER A 141 -38.52 5.70 -0.57
N ASP A 142 -37.67 6.34 -1.38
CA ASP A 142 -37.63 6.15 -2.83
C ASP A 142 -36.87 4.87 -3.15
N ARG A 143 -37.53 3.92 -3.82
CA ARG A 143 -36.94 2.62 -4.20
C ARG A 143 -35.72 2.77 -5.11
N ASN A 144 -35.68 3.78 -5.98
CA ASN A 144 -34.56 4.01 -6.88
C ASN A 144 -33.32 4.48 -6.11
N VAL A 145 -33.51 5.41 -5.18
CA VAL A 145 -32.46 5.91 -4.28
C VAL A 145 -32.01 4.80 -3.33
N GLN A 146 -32.93 4.04 -2.75
CA GLN A 146 -32.59 2.90 -1.91
C GLN A 146 -31.74 1.86 -2.65
N ALA A 147 -32.13 1.50 -3.88
CA ALA A 147 -31.37 0.57 -4.72
C ALA A 147 -30.03 1.14 -5.21
N SER A 148 -29.79 2.45 -5.11
CA SER A 148 -28.48 3.03 -5.42
C SER A 148 -27.42 2.66 -4.38
N SER A 149 -27.82 2.38 -3.13
CA SER A 149 -26.88 2.03 -2.05
C SER A 149 -26.03 0.79 -2.35
N SER A 150 -26.57 -0.18 -3.09
CA SER A 150 -25.85 -1.39 -3.53
C SER A 150 -25.01 -1.17 -4.80
N ARG A 151 -25.18 -0.04 -5.49
CA ARG A 151 -24.43 0.35 -6.69
C ARG A 151 -23.22 1.22 -6.40
N ILE A 152 -23.14 1.78 -5.19
CA ILE A 152 -21.97 2.53 -4.73
C ILE A 152 -20.79 1.57 -4.59
N ASP A 153 -19.72 1.85 -5.33
CA ASP A 153 -18.49 1.05 -5.30
C ASP A 153 -17.81 1.09 -3.92
N GLN A 154 -17.17 -0.02 -3.53
CA GLN A 154 -16.52 -0.12 -2.22
C GLN A 154 -15.33 0.84 -2.07
N ASN A 155 -14.68 1.18 -3.18
CA ASN A 155 -13.53 2.08 -3.26
C ASN A 155 -13.91 3.47 -3.79
N ILE A 156 -15.21 3.83 -3.79
CA ILE A 156 -15.71 5.09 -4.38
C ILE A 156 -14.97 6.35 -3.91
N ILE A 157 -14.56 6.40 -2.63
CA ILE A 157 -13.83 7.55 -2.06
C ILE A 157 -12.40 7.64 -2.62
N PHE A 158 -11.78 6.50 -2.94
CA PHE A 158 -10.44 6.45 -3.55
C PHE A 158 -10.49 6.73 -5.05
N SER A 159 -11.52 6.27 -5.75
CA SER A 159 -11.71 6.54 -7.19
C SER A 159 -12.25 7.95 -7.46
N SER A 160 -12.83 8.59 -6.44
CA SER A 160 -13.35 9.95 -6.49
C SER A 160 -12.68 10.84 -5.43
N PRO A 161 -11.43 11.24 -5.66
CA PRO A 161 -10.59 11.88 -4.64
C PRO A 161 -11.06 13.25 -4.17
N SER A 162 -12.05 13.90 -4.79
CA SER A 162 -12.61 15.19 -4.33
C SER A 162 -14.14 15.11 -4.23
N ILE A 163 -14.75 16.00 -3.44
CA ILE A 163 -16.22 16.02 -3.25
C ILE A 163 -16.92 16.23 -4.59
N SER A 164 -16.42 17.10 -5.47
CA SER A 164 -17.02 17.31 -6.80
C SER A 164 -16.97 16.08 -7.71
N ARG A 165 -15.95 15.23 -7.58
CA ARG A 165 -15.90 13.94 -8.30
C ARG A 165 -16.85 12.93 -7.65
N LEU A 166 -16.86 12.88 -6.33
CA LEU A 166 -17.71 11.97 -5.56
C LEU A 166 -19.19 12.27 -5.79
N ALA A 167 -19.58 13.54 -5.88
CA ALA A 167 -20.93 13.98 -6.18
C ALA A 167 -21.40 13.43 -7.53
N ARG A 168 -20.58 13.53 -8.57
CA ARG A 168 -20.88 12.96 -9.89
C ARG A 168 -21.09 11.45 -9.83
N SER A 169 -20.20 10.72 -9.15
CA SER A 169 -20.33 9.26 -9.01
C SER A 169 -21.59 8.85 -8.24
N VAL A 170 -21.97 9.60 -7.20
CA VAL A 170 -23.21 9.36 -6.45
C VAL A 170 -24.44 9.66 -7.32
N ILE A 171 -24.44 10.77 -8.06
CA ILE A 171 -25.52 11.12 -8.99
C ILE A 171 -25.69 10.05 -10.05
N ASP A 172 -24.59 9.58 -10.65
CA ASP A 172 -24.63 8.54 -11.67
C ASP A 172 -25.20 7.22 -11.13
N ALA A 173 -24.83 6.84 -9.90
CA ALA A 173 -25.36 5.66 -9.23
C ALA A 173 -26.87 5.75 -8.93
N VAL A 174 -27.35 6.94 -8.57
CA VAL A 174 -28.78 7.17 -8.23
C VAL A 174 -29.64 7.29 -9.49
N LEU A 175 -29.20 8.09 -10.46
CA LEU A 175 -29.93 8.33 -11.71
C LEU A 175 -29.75 7.20 -12.73
N GLN A 176 -28.96 6.18 -12.39
CA GLN A 176 -28.63 5.04 -13.26
C GLN A 176 -28.06 5.48 -14.62
N ARG A 177 -27.31 6.58 -14.60
CA ARG A 177 -26.58 7.06 -15.77
C ARG A 177 -25.34 6.19 -15.92
N ASN A 178 -25.55 4.96 -16.39
CA ASN A 178 -24.46 4.03 -16.67
C ASN A 178 -23.47 4.71 -17.65
N GLY A 179 -22.31 5.13 -17.12
CA GLY A 179 -21.09 5.33 -17.90
C GLY A 179 -20.94 6.62 -18.72
N GLN A 180 -21.66 7.71 -18.46
CA GLN A 180 -21.43 8.99 -19.17
C GLN A 180 -20.52 9.99 -18.42
N GLY A 181 -20.17 9.72 -17.16
CA GLY A 181 -19.36 10.64 -16.35
C GLY A 181 -18.27 9.98 -15.51
N ALA A 182 -18.10 8.66 -15.59
CA ALA A 182 -16.92 8.01 -15.04
C ALA A 182 -15.71 8.59 -15.79
N VAL A 183 -14.88 9.36 -15.09
CA VAL A 183 -13.49 9.57 -15.52
C VAL A 183 -12.99 8.18 -15.82
N ASP A 184 -12.72 7.92 -17.10
CA ASP A 184 -12.49 6.58 -17.57
C ASP A 184 -11.25 6.07 -16.86
N VAL A 185 -11.47 5.29 -15.79
CA VAL A 185 -10.41 4.74 -14.97
C VAL A 185 -9.47 3.95 -15.86
N LYS A 186 -9.98 3.40 -16.97
CA LYS A 186 -9.19 2.83 -18.04
C LYS A 186 -8.32 3.88 -18.73
N THR A 187 -8.84 5.02 -19.20
CA THR A 187 -8.03 6.13 -19.76
C THR A 187 -7.01 6.70 -18.74
N ASP A 188 -7.34 6.87 -17.46
CA ASP A 188 -6.38 7.32 -16.44
C ASP A 188 -5.30 6.27 -16.17
N ILE A 189 -5.67 4.99 -16.12
CA ILE A 189 -4.74 3.87 -16.04
C ILE A 189 -3.90 3.78 -17.32
N GLU A 190 -4.48 3.97 -18.50
CA GLU A 190 -3.81 3.94 -19.79
C GLU A 190 -2.85 5.11 -19.93
N ASN A 191 -3.22 6.32 -19.49
CA ASN A 191 -2.34 7.48 -19.45
C ASN A 191 -1.20 7.29 -18.42
N MET A 192 -1.48 6.67 -17.28
CA MET A 192 -0.46 6.26 -16.31
C MET A 192 0.47 5.21 -16.91
N ILE A 193 -0.07 4.17 -17.54
CA ILE A 193 0.68 3.12 -18.22
C ILE A 193 1.52 3.77 -19.31
N GLU A 194 0.97 4.61 -20.16
CA GLU A 194 1.69 5.27 -21.24
C GLU A 194 2.81 6.17 -20.71
N LYS A 195 2.52 6.99 -19.68
CA LYS A 195 3.52 7.82 -19.00
C LYS A 195 4.67 7.01 -18.36
N HIS A 196 4.37 5.83 -17.83
CA HIS A 196 5.31 4.99 -17.09
C HIS A 196 5.87 3.80 -17.90
N SER A 197 5.37 3.56 -19.11
CA SER A 197 5.81 2.47 -20.01
C SER A 197 6.69 2.97 -21.16
N VAL A 198 6.95 4.28 -21.24
CA VAL A 198 7.95 4.82 -22.16
C VAL A 198 9.31 4.21 -21.82
N GLY A 199 9.77 3.27 -22.67
CA GLY A 199 11.01 2.52 -22.47
C GLY A 199 10.86 1.07 -22.01
N LEU A 200 9.64 0.59 -21.72
CA LEU A 200 9.35 -0.83 -21.42
C LEU A 200 9.10 -1.66 -22.70
N GLY A 201 9.60 -1.18 -23.85
CA GLY A 201 9.44 -1.84 -25.15
C GLY A 201 9.93 -3.28 -25.10
N HIS A 202 8.98 -4.20 -25.26
CA HIS A 202 9.12 -5.64 -25.50
C HIS A 202 10.53 -6.22 -25.33
N SER A 203 10.89 -6.60 -24.10
CA SER A 203 11.78 -7.75 -23.93
C SER A 203 10.99 -9.02 -24.25
N THR A 204 10.61 -9.19 -25.52
CA THR A 204 10.51 -10.53 -26.09
C THR A 204 11.94 -11.03 -26.18
N VAL A 205 12.49 -11.46 -25.04
CA VAL A 205 13.51 -12.49 -25.08
C VAL A 205 12.77 -13.67 -25.68
N ASP A 206 12.95 -13.87 -26.98
CA ASP A 206 12.60 -15.11 -27.64
C ASP A 206 13.13 -16.24 -26.76
N ALA A 207 12.23 -16.98 -26.12
CA ALA A 207 12.57 -18.12 -25.27
C ALA A 207 13.18 -19.30 -26.08
N SER A 208 13.63 -19.05 -27.31
CA SER A 208 14.04 -20.05 -28.29
C SER A 208 15.37 -19.73 -29.00
N SER A 209 16.15 -18.72 -28.60
CA SER A 209 17.43 -18.40 -29.28
C SER A 209 18.65 -18.22 -28.37
N THR A 210 18.72 -18.90 -27.23
CA THR A 210 19.97 -19.04 -26.47
C THR A 210 20.45 -20.48 -26.35
N THR A 211 20.68 -21.15 -27.47
CA THR A 211 21.81 -22.09 -27.58
C THR A 211 23.09 -21.29 -27.76
N PHE A 212 23.49 -20.54 -26.73
CA PHE A 212 24.85 -19.99 -26.65
C PHE A 212 25.78 -21.12 -26.19
N ASN A 213 26.29 -21.86 -27.17
CA ASN A 213 27.51 -22.64 -27.00
C ASN A 213 28.66 -21.69 -26.62
N GLY A 214 29.15 -21.81 -25.39
CA GLY A 214 30.45 -21.27 -24.99
C GLY A 214 30.43 -20.26 -23.84
N ARG A 215 30.59 -20.76 -22.60
CA ARG A 215 31.22 -20.06 -21.45
C ARG A 215 30.95 -18.54 -21.35
N SER A 216 29.80 -18.13 -20.83
CA SER A 216 29.71 -16.84 -20.14
C SER A 216 30.36 -16.98 -18.76
N ARG A 217 31.67 -16.68 -18.70
CA ARG A 217 32.53 -16.71 -17.50
C ARG A 217 32.27 -15.56 -16.52
N GLY A 218 31.17 -14.82 -16.64
CA GLY A 218 30.80 -13.72 -15.75
C GLY A 218 29.56 -14.07 -14.96
N GLY A 219 29.66 -14.21 -13.63
CA GLY A 219 28.52 -14.53 -12.78
C GLY A 219 27.44 -13.44 -12.81
N HIS A 220 26.19 -13.83 -12.56
CA HIS A 220 25.02 -12.97 -12.56
C HIS A 220 25.12 -11.84 -11.53
N VAL A 221 24.69 -10.64 -11.90
CA VAL A 221 24.60 -9.51 -10.97
C VAL A 221 23.14 -9.28 -10.64
N VAL A 222 22.83 -9.08 -9.36
CA VAL A 222 21.45 -8.95 -8.90
C VAL A 222 21.27 -7.63 -8.16
N VAL A 223 20.22 -6.89 -8.49
CA VAL A 223 19.74 -5.76 -7.66
C VAL A 223 18.53 -6.25 -6.88
N LEU A 224 18.62 -6.17 -5.56
CA LEU A 224 17.54 -6.56 -4.66
C LEU A 224 17.07 -5.32 -3.90
N THR A 225 15.82 -4.95 -4.10
CA THR A 225 15.17 -3.88 -3.34
C THR A 225 14.43 -4.46 -2.14
N GLY A 226 14.47 -3.78 -1.00
CA GLY A 226 13.74 -4.24 0.19
C GLY A 226 14.30 -5.50 0.84
N SER A 227 15.63 -5.70 0.79
CA SER A 227 16.32 -6.85 1.41
C SER A 227 16.08 -7.00 2.91
N THR A 228 15.77 -5.90 3.60
CA THR A 228 15.38 -5.85 5.02
C THR A 228 13.91 -6.17 5.29
N GLY A 229 13.12 -6.42 4.25
CA GLY A 229 11.69 -6.71 4.32
C GLY A 229 11.37 -8.19 4.51
N GLY A 230 10.06 -8.47 4.66
CA GLY A 230 9.47 -9.80 4.85
C GLY A 230 10.05 -10.90 3.97
N LEU A 231 9.73 -10.79 2.69
CA LEU A 231 10.15 -11.71 1.65
C LEU A 231 11.61 -11.46 1.24
N GLY A 232 12.04 -10.19 1.23
CA GLY A 232 13.36 -9.78 0.77
C GLY A 232 14.51 -10.42 1.56
N SER A 233 14.37 -10.66 2.87
CA SER A 233 15.40 -11.33 3.66
C SER A 233 15.60 -12.80 3.26
N TYR A 234 14.51 -13.52 2.94
CA TYR A 234 14.59 -14.90 2.45
C TYR A 234 15.17 -14.97 1.03
N ILE A 235 14.75 -14.04 0.15
CA ILE A 235 15.32 -13.92 -1.19
C ILE A 235 16.83 -13.66 -1.11
N LEU A 236 17.25 -12.69 -0.27
CA LEU A 236 18.66 -12.40 -0.08
C LEU A 236 19.44 -13.64 0.39
N ALA A 237 18.93 -14.36 1.39
CA ALA A 237 19.59 -15.57 1.89
C ALA A 237 19.75 -16.65 0.80
N SER A 238 18.73 -16.83 -0.06
CA SER A 238 18.78 -17.77 -1.18
C SER A 238 19.78 -17.33 -2.25
N LEU A 239 19.81 -16.05 -2.60
CA LEU A 239 20.74 -15.51 -3.60
C LEU A 239 22.21 -15.58 -3.11
N LEU A 240 22.46 -15.38 -1.81
CA LEU A 240 23.82 -15.45 -1.26
C LEU A 240 24.44 -16.85 -1.33
N GLN A 241 23.62 -17.90 -1.36
CA GLN A 241 24.05 -19.30 -1.47
C GLN A 241 24.32 -19.74 -2.92
N ARG A 242 23.90 -18.95 -3.90
CA ARG A 242 24.06 -19.27 -5.32
C ARG A 242 25.49 -18.98 -5.79
N GLU A 243 26.14 -19.97 -6.39
CA GLU A 243 27.50 -19.85 -6.91
C GLU A 243 27.57 -19.05 -8.22
N ASP A 244 26.50 -19.12 -9.01
CA ASP A 244 26.36 -18.46 -10.30
C ASP A 244 26.19 -16.94 -10.18
N ILE A 245 25.88 -16.42 -8.99
CA ILE A 245 25.78 -15.00 -8.69
C ILE A 245 27.16 -14.45 -8.32
N SER A 246 27.58 -13.38 -8.99
CA SER A 246 28.83 -12.67 -8.72
C SER A 246 28.66 -11.55 -7.69
N VAL A 247 27.61 -10.73 -7.80
CA VAL A 247 27.38 -9.56 -6.95
C VAL A 247 25.87 -9.37 -6.70
N ILE A 248 25.52 -8.99 -5.48
CA ILE A 248 24.16 -8.61 -5.07
C ILE A 248 24.21 -7.19 -4.51
N TYR A 249 23.57 -6.25 -5.20
CA TYR A 249 23.36 -4.89 -4.72
C TYR A 249 22.03 -4.82 -3.96
N ALA A 250 22.12 -4.71 -2.63
CA ALA A 250 20.96 -4.63 -1.75
C ALA A 250 20.54 -3.16 -1.55
N PHE A 251 19.58 -2.72 -2.34
CA PHE A 251 19.04 -1.36 -2.33
C PHE A 251 18.07 -1.19 -1.17
N ASN A 252 18.40 -0.29 -0.26
CA ASN A 252 17.58 0.01 0.91
C ASN A 252 17.43 1.52 1.08
N ARG A 253 16.33 1.94 1.72
CA ARG A 253 16.12 3.35 2.05
C ARG A 253 17.08 3.79 3.17
N PRO A 254 17.58 5.04 3.12
CA PRO A 254 18.30 5.65 4.22
C PRO A 254 17.50 5.54 5.52
N SER A 255 18.18 5.28 6.62
CA SER A 255 17.56 5.19 7.94
C SER A 255 18.52 5.63 9.02
N ASN A 256 17.99 6.00 10.19
CA ASN A 256 18.81 6.28 11.36
C ASN A 256 19.44 4.98 11.89
N GLY A 257 20.65 4.66 11.43
CA GLY A 257 21.45 3.51 11.85
C GLY A 257 22.05 2.73 10.68
N SER A 258 23.04 1.87 10.98
CA SER A 258 23.73 1.09 9.96
C SER A 258 22.82 0.03 9.31
N ILE A 259 22.72 0.06 7.99
CA ILE A 259 22.01 -0.91 7.16
C ILE A 259 22.39 -2.37 7.47
N GLN A 260 23.68 -2.62 7.78
CA GLN A 260 24.19 -3.94 8.13
C GLN A 260 23.56 -4.47 9.42
N ARG A 261 23.51 -3.66 10.50
CA ARG A 261 22.86 -4.07 11.76
C ARG A 261 21.37 -4.36 11.57
N ARG A 262 20.67 -3.56 10.75
CA ARG A 262 19.27 -3.82 10.42
C ARG A 262 19.12 -5.15 9.69
N GLN A 263 19.98 -5.45 8.71
CA GLN A 263 19.93 -6.70 7.97
C GLN A 263 20.25 -7.91 8.87
N ILE A 264 21.22 -7.80 9.79
CA ILE A 264 21.55 -8.84 10.78
C ILE A 264 20.35 -9.13 11.66
N SER A 265 19.77 -8.10 12.29
CA SER A 265 18.58 -8.26 13.14
C SER A 265 17.42 -8.92 12.37
N ARG A 266 17.22 -8.58 11.10
CA ARG A 266 16.19 -9.22 10.27
C ARG A 266 16.47 -10.69 9.94
N PHE A 267 17.75 -11.08 9.85
CA PHE A 267 18.13 -12.48 9.66
C PHE A 267 17.93 -13.27 10.96
N GLU A 268 18.35 -12.72 12.10
CA GLU A 268 18.17 -13.32 13.43
C GLU A 268 16.67 -13.52 13.76
N ASP A 269 15.85 -12.47 13.59
CA ASP A 269 14.41 -12.50 13.82
C ASP A 269 13.70 -13.60 13.00
N ARG A 270 14.29 -13.99 11.86
CA ARG A 270 13.72 -14.94 10.89
C ARG A 270 14.37 -16.32 10.94
N GLY A 271 15.34 -16.53 11.83
CA GLY A 271 16.10 -17.79 11.91
C GLY A 271 16.95 -18.07 10.67
N LEU A 272 17.40 -17.02 9.97
CA LEU A 272 18.30 -17.12 8.82
C LEU A 272 19.76 -17.08 9.25
N ASP A 273 20.62 -17.74 8.49
CA ASP A 273 22.05 -17.79 8.77
C ASP A 273 22.72 -16.42 8.54
N ILE A 274 23.10 -15.78 9.64
CA ILE A 274 23.77 -14.48 9.65
C ILE A 274 25.16 -14.51 8.99
N THR A 275 25.81 -15.68 8.89
CA THR A 275 27.14 -15.79 8.28
C THR A 275 27.10 -15.48 6.78
N LEU A 276 25.95 -15.70 6.12
CA LEU A 276 25.73 -15.35 4.72
C LEU A 276 25.93 -13.84 4.46
N LEU A 277 25.67 -12.99 5.46
CA LEU A 277 25.83 -11.54 5.33
C LEU A 277 27.31 -11.09 5.29
N GLN A 278 28.25 -11.98 5.61
CA GLN A 278 29.69 -11.73 5.49
C GLN A 278 30.22 -12.02 4.08
N SER A 279 29.36 -12.46 3.16
CA SER A 279 29.73 -12.76 1.78
C SER A 279 30.26 -11.53 1.06
N LYS A 280 31.40 -11.70 0.39
CA LYS A 280 31.99 -10.66 -0.49
C LYS A 280 31.10 -10.31 -1.69
N LYS A 281 30.07 -11.13 -1.96
CA LYS A 281 29.08 -10.89 -3.02
C LYS A 281 28.09 -9.79 -2.64
N LEU A 282 27.92 -9.48 -1.35
CA LEU A 282 26.90 -8.55 -0.87
C LEU A 282 27.42 -7.13 -0.81
N VAL A 283 26.76 -6.22 -1.53
CA VAL A 283 27.01 -4.78 -1.51
C VAL A 283 25.76 -4.07 -1.03
N TYR A 284 25.86 -3.37 0.09
CA TYR A 284 24.78 -2.54 0.61
C TYR A 284 24.75 -1.19 -0.10
N VAL A 285 23.58 -0.79 -0.58
CA VAL A 285 23.41 0.47 -1.30
C VAL A 285 22.23 1.22 -0.68
N GLU A 286 22.50 2.44 -0.21
CA GLU A 286 21.45 3.36 0.24
C GLU A 286 20.91 4.12 -0.96
N THR A 287 19.59 4.08 -1.16
CA THR A 287 18.92 4.69 -2.31
C THR A 287 17.69 5.46 -1.87
N ASP A 288 17.51 6.63 -2.46
CA ASP A 288 16.29 7.40 -2.36
C ASP A 288 15.66 7.55 -3.74
N THR A 289 14.55 6.85 -3.96
CA THR A 289 13.83 6.85 -5.23
C THR A 289 13.13 8.17 -5.53
N SER A 290 13.09 9.10 -4.57
CA SER A 290 12.54 10.45 -4.80
C SER A 290 13.54 11.41 -5.43
N HIS A 291 14.82 11.01 -5.54
CA HIS A 291 15.89 11.82 -6.11
C HIS A 291 16.36 11.27 -7.46
N ASP A 292 16.83 12.17 -8.33
CA ASP A 292 17.48 11.80 -9.58
C ASP A 292 18.59 10.77 -9.35
N ARG A 293 18.75 9.82 -10.28
CA ARG A 293 19.71 8.71 -10.20
C ARG A 293 19.56 7.86 -8.92
N LEU A 294 18.35 7.79 -8.36
CA LEU A 294 18.04 7.03 -7.14
C LEU A 294 18.86 7.49 -5.91
N GLY A 295 19.37 8.72 -5.93
CA GLY A 295 20.27 9.24 -4.90
C GLY A 295 21.67 8.64 -4.92
N LEU A 296 22.05 7.91 -5.98
CA LEU A 296 23.37 7.30 -6.14
C LEU A 296 24.40 8.28 -6.71
N ASP A 297 25.67 8.04 -6.36
CA ASP A 297 26.77 8.68 -7.07
C ASP A 297 26.80 8.23 -8.54
N ASN A 298 27.42 9.04 -9.39
CA ASN A 298 27.39 8.81 -10.83
C ASN A 298 28.11 7.52 -11.24
N GLU A 299 29.15 7.12 -10.52
CA GLU A 299 29.96 5.95 -10.85
C GLU A 299 29.21 4.65 -10.52
N LEU A 300 28.60 4.58 -9.34
CA LEU A 300 27.79 3.47 -8.87
C LEU A 300 26.49 3.35 -9.66
N TYR A 301 25.85 4.47 -9.97
CA TYR A 301 24.66 4.49 -10.82
C TYR A 301 24.98 3.96 -12.22
N GLN A 302 26.08 4.41 -12.84
CA GLN A 302 26.52 3.88 -14.14
C GLN A 302 26.88 2.40 -14.06
N LYS A 303 27.62 1.98 -13.03
CA LYS A 303 28.01 0.58 -12.84
C LYS A 303 26.80 -0.36 -12.77
N VAL A 304 25.74 0.04 -12.06
CA VAL A 304 24.50 -0.74 -12.00
C VAL A 304 23.78 -0.73 -13.34
N CYS A 305 23.65 0.44 -13.99
CA CYS A 305 22.95 0.57 -15.27
C CYS A 305 23.65 -0.09 -16.47
N PHE A 306 24.97 -0.31 -16.42
CA PHE A 306 25.75 -0.89 -17.52
C PHE A 306 26.09 -2.36 -17.33
N THR A 307 25.51 -3.02 -16.32
CA THR A 307 25.79 -4.44 -16.07
C THR A 307 24.89 -5.33 -16.94
N PRO A 308 25.44 -6.07 -17.92
CA PRO A 308 24.66 -6.77 -18.95
C PRO A 308 23.92 -8.03 -18.45
N SER A 309 24.12 -8.45 -17.20
CA SER A 309 23.49 -9.64 -16.59
C SER A 309 22.66 -9.29 -15.35
N LEU A 310 22.13 -8.07 -15.28
CA LEU A 310 21.37 -7.57 -14.15
C LEU A 310 19.99 -8.23 -14.06
N THR A 311 19.69 -8.85 -12.92
CA THR A 311 18.33 -9.31 -12.58
C THR A 311 17.80 -8.51 -11.39
N GLU A 312 16.60 -7.98 -11.51
CA GLU A 312 15.98 -7.15 -10.47
C GLU A 312 14.92 -7.94 -9.70
N TYR A 313 15.00 -7.87 -8.36
CA TYR A 313 13.99 -8.41 -7.46
C TYR A 313 13.48 -7.30 -6.56
N GLY A 314 12.18 -6.99 -6.64
CA GLY A 314 11.64 -5.83 -5.94
C GLY A 314 10.13 -5.64 -6.08
N THR A 315 9.57 -4.79 -5.22
CA THR A 315 8.15 -4.39 -5.26
C THR A 315 7.97 -2.92 -5.62
N LYS A 316 9.03 -2.24 -6.09
CA LYS A 316 9.06 -0.78 -6.23
C LYS A 316 9.35 -0.35 -7.67
N HIS A 317 8.29 -0.03 -8.39
CA HIS A 317 8.26 0.28 -9.82
C HIS A 317 9.20 1.44 -10.24
N ASP A 318 9.47 2.40 -9.35
CA ASP A 318 10.32 3.57 -9.64
C ASP A 318 11.79 3.21 -9.92
N ILE A 319 12.30 2.12 -9.33
CA ILE A 319 13.69 1.68 -9.53
C ILE A 319 13.83 1.01 -10.89
N ASP A 320 12.88 0.13 -11.22
CA ASP A 320 12.78 -0.59 -12.49
C ASP A 320 12.73 0.41 -13.68
N MET A 321 11.97 1.51 -13.53
CA MET A 321 11.88 2.55 -14.56
C MET A 321 13.21 3.30 -14.79
N HIS A 322 13.94 3.64 -13.72
CA HIS A 322 15.17 4.43 -13.83
C HIS A 322 16.35 3.66 -14.42
N ILE A 323 16.43 2.35 -14.17
CA ILE A 323 17.51 1.48 -14.68
C ILE A 323 17.20 1.05 -16.12
N CYS A 324 15.95 0.67 -16.43
CA CYS A 324 15.55 0.28 -17.78
C CYS A 324 15.60 1.43 -18.81
N HIS A 325 15.18 2.66 -18.45
CA HIS A 325 15.10 3.79 -19.40
C HIS A 325 16.45 4.13 -20.04
N ARG A 326 17.57 3.99 -19.31
CA ARG A 326 18.90 4.35 -19.84
C ARG A 326 19.57 3.21 -20.60
N HIS A 327 19.30 1.96 -20.24
CA HIS A 327 19.77 0.79 -21.01
C HIS A 327 19.26 0.86 -22.46
N HIS A 328 18.01 1.33 -22.66
CA HIS A 328 17.42 1.47 -24.00
C HIS A 328 17.92 2.69 -24.78
N SER A 329 18.13 3.83 -24.09
CA SER A 329 18.61 5.08 -24.71
C SER A 329 19.98 4.95 -25.39
N GLN A 330 20.83 4.02 -24.93
CA GLN A 330 22.17 3.82 -25.44
C GLN A 330 22.27 2.72 -26.50
N CYS A 331 21.42 1.69 -26.45
CA CYS A 331 21.27 0.72 -27.55
C CYS A 331 20.76 1.37 -28.85
N MET A 332 20.09 2.52 -28.78
CA MET A 332 19.71 3.31 -29.95
C MET A 332 20.80 4.29 -30.42
N ALA A 333 21.89 4.45 -29.66
CA ALA A 333 22.98 5.39 -29.95
C ALA A 333 24.27 4.71 -30.49
N THR A 334 24.23 3.39 -30.70
CA THR A 334 25.29 2.56 -31.30
C THR A 334 24.76 1.83 -32.51
#